data_AF-A0A5J9SYF0-F1
#
_entry.id   AF-A0A5J9SYF0-F1
#
_cell.length_a   1.000
_cell.length_b   1.000
_cell.length_c   1.000
_cell.angle_alpha   90.00
_cell.angle_beta   90.00
_cell.angle_gamma   90.00
#
_symmetry.space_group_name_H-M   'P 1'
#
loop_
_entity.id
_entity.type
_entity.pdbx_description
1 polymer ?
#
loop_
_entity_poly.entity_id
_entity_poly.type
_entity_poly.pdbx_seq_one_letter_code
_entity_poly.pdbx_strand_id
1 'polypeptide(L)'
;MPPAMCEPKVGVDAEIETSSAACCRICLESSSGPGDQLISPCMCKGTQQFVHRSCLDHWRSVKEGTAFSHCTTCKALYHLRVQFLEGSKCRKMKFRLFVARDILLVFLAIQAEYVVEDLPGGYRPPKMNPQHVLRLRMLKLM
;
A
#
# COMPACT_ATOMS: atom_id res chain seq x y z
N MET A 1 26.82 47.56 -12.56
CA MET A 1 27.97 46.70 -12.19
C MET A 1 27.42 45.42 -11.58
N PRO A 2 27.96 44.25 -11.96
CA PRO A 2 27.32 42.95 -11.79
C PRO A 2 27.55 42.35 -10.39
N PRO A 3 26.68 41.42 -9.95
CA PRO A 3 26.91 40.64 -8.74
C PRO A 3 28.04 39.63 -8.96
N ALA A 4 28.78 39.38 -7.88
CA ALA A 4 29.96 38.54 -7.80
C ALA A 4 29.72 37.13 -8.38
N MET A 5 30.55 36.76 -9.34
CA MET A 5 30.83 35.39 -9.75
C MET A 5 31.61 34.73 -8.61
N CYS A 6 31.17 33.57 -8.10
CA CYS A 6 32.06 32.64 -7.43
C CYS A 6 32.55 31.65 -8.49
N GLU A 7 33.86 31.64 -8.69
CA GLU A 7 34.55 30.84 -9.69
C GLU A 7 34.43 29.32 -9.45
N PRO A 8 34.57 28.52 -10.53
CA PRO A 8 34.44 27.07 -10.52
C PRO A 8 35.77 26.39 -10.17
N LYS A 9 35.74 25.35 -9.32
CA LYS A 9 36.86 24.42 -9.18
C LYS A 9 36.73 23.28 -10.19
N VAL A 10 37.55 23.35 -11.22
CA VAL A 10 37.75 22.31 -12.24
C VAL A 10 38.60 21.17 -11.66
N GLY A 11 38.27 19.93 -12.04
CA GLY A 11 39.25 18.85 -12.09
C GLY A 11 38.69 17.45 -11.87
N VAL A 12 37.96 16.89 -12.86
CA VAL A 12 38.24 15.56 -13.43
C VAL A 12 37.79 15.59 -14.91
N ASP A 13 38.81 15.62 -15.75
CA ASP A 13 38.95 15.28 -17.16
C ASP A 13 38.02 14.15 -17.67
N ALA A 14 37.09 14.52 -18.56
CA ALA A 14 36.50 13.66 -19.58
C ALA A 14 35.95 14.54 -20.71
N GLU A 15 36.76 14.74 -21.75
CA GLU A 15 36.32 15.35 -22.99
C GLU A 15 35.40 14.37 -23.74
N ILE A 16 34.09 14.58 -23.67
CA ILE A 16 33.12 14.05 -24.62
C ILE A 16 32.11 15.16 -24.92
N GLU A 17 32.10 15.67 -26.15
CA GLU A 17 30.97 16.40 -26.71
C GLU A 17 29.69 15.57 -26.53
N THR A 18 28.77 15.93 -25.64
CA THR A 18 27.43 15.32 -25.65
C THR A 18 26.40 16.23 -24.96
N SER A 19 25.59 16.90 -25.79
CA SER A 19 24.13 16.97 -25.67
C SER A 19 23.56 17.05 -24.24
N SER A 20 23.06 18.23 -23.85
CA SER A 20 21.91 18.45 -22.96
C SER A 20 21.47 17.22 -22.14
N ALA A 21 22.06 17.02 -20.96
CA ALA A 21 21.67 15.95 -20.06
C ALA A 21 20.16 16.01 -19.79
N ALA A 22 19.48 14.86 -19.81
CA ALA A 22 18.05 14.80 -19.53
C ALA A 22 17.76 15.22 -18.08
N CYS A 23 16.98 16.28 -17.89
CA CYS A 23 16.54 16.75 -16.58
C CYS A 23 15.10 16.36 -16.28
N CYS A 24 14.75 16.25 -14.99
CA CYS A 24 13.38 15.98 -14.59
C CYS A 24 12.49 17.19 -14.90
N ARG A 25 11.39 17.00 -15.63
CA ARG A 25 10.48 18.11 -15.98
C ARG A 25 9.73 18.76 -14.79
N ILE A 26 9.81 18.18 -13.59
CA ILE A 26 9.07 18.63 -12.39
C ILE A 26 9.98 19.46 -11.49
N CYS A 27 11.17 18.96 -11.16
CA CYS A 27 12.14 19.66 -10.30
C CYS A 27 13.29 20.31 -11.07
N LEU A 28 13.38 20.11 -12.38
CA LEU A 28 14.39 20.66 -13.30
C LEU A 28 15.83 20.19 -13.05
N GLU A 29 16.02 19.19 -12.19
CA GLU A 29 17.33 18.65 -11.79
C GLU A 29 17.68 17.34 -12.52
N SER A 30 18.97 17.07 -12.72
CA SER A 30 19.49 15.85 -13.37
C SER A 30 19.87 14.74 -12.37
N SER A 31 20.18 15.10 -11.11
CA SER A 31 20.47 14.12 -10.05
C SER A 31 19.86 14.57 -8.72
N SER A 32 18.89 13.82 -8.19
CA SER A 32 18.29 14.11 -6.88
C SER A 32 18.87 13.26 -5.72
N GLY A 33 19.83 12.38 -5.99
CA GLY A 33 20.54 11.58 -4.98
C GLY A 33 20.91 10.18 -5.47
N PRO A 34 21.65 9.39 -4.67
CA PRO A 34 22.00 8.01 -5.02
C PRO A 34 20.75 7.12 -4.99
N GLY A 35 20.10 6.98 -6.16
CA GLY A 35 18.90 6.16 -6.35
C GLY A 35 17.78 6.80 -7.18
N ASP A 36 17.83 8.11 -7.39
CA ASP A 36 16.83 8.83 -8.19
C ASP A 36 17.20 8.83 -9.68
N GLN A 37 16.91 7.72 -10.35
CA GLN A 37 17.02 7.64 -11.82
C GLN A 37 15.84 8.32 -12.50
N LEU A 38 16.11 9.03 -13.61
CA LEU A 38 15.07 9.54 -14.49
C LEU A 38 14.37 8.40 -15.24
N ILE A 39 13.04 8.43 -15.25
CA ILE A 39 12.18 7.49 -15.96
C ILE A 39 11.36 8.21 -17.03
N SER A 40 10.95 7.47 -18.06
CA SER A 40 9.97 7.92 -19.07
C SER A 40 8.62 7.22 -18.87
N PRO A 41 7.71 7.78 -18.05
CA PRO A 41 6.51 7.07 -17.63
C PRO A 41 5.38 7.13 -18.67
N CYS A 42 5.52 7.90 -19.75
CA CYS A 42 4.46 8.12 -20.75
C CYS A 42 5.08 8.41 -22.13
N MET A 43 4.24 8.57 -23.15
CA MET A 43 4.66 8.79 -24.54
C MET A 43 5.00 10.26 -24.88
N CYS A 44 5.31 11.09 -23.88
CA CYS A 44 5.83 12.44 -24.13
C CYS A 44 7.16 12.37 -24.90
N LYS A 45 7.46 13.37 -25.73
CA LYS A 45 8.70 13.46 -26.51
C LYS A 45 9.56 14.62 -26.03
N GLY A 46 10.87 14.55 -26.32
CA GLY A 46 11.84 15.57 -25.95
C GLY A 46 12.18 15.57 -24.46
N THR A 47 12.59 16.72 -23.92
CA THR A 47 13.00 16.87 -22.51
C THR A 47 11.85 16.62 -21.53
N GLN A 48 10.60 16.82 -21.96
CA GLN A 48 9.41 16.61 -21.14
C GLN A 48 9.06 15.13 -20.90
N GLN A 49 9.79 14.18 -21.49
CA GLN A 49 9.53 12.76 -21.25
C GLN A 49 10.14 12.25 -19.95
N PHE A 50 11.16 12.93 -19.41
CA PHE A 50 11.94 12.45 -18.27
C PHE A 50 11.45 13.04 -16.94
N VAL A 51 11.29 12.18 -15.93
CA VAL A 51 10.94 12.55 -14.55
C VAL A 51 11.61 11.64 -13.54
N HIS A 52 11.93 12.15 -12.36
CA HIS A 52 12.28 11.28 -11.23
C HIS A 52 11.06 10.49 -10.77
N ARG A 53 11.31 9.27 -10.27
CA ARG A 53 10.25 8.40 -9.75
C ARG A 53 9.55 9.01 -8.53
N SER A 54 10.33 9.58 -7.60
CA SER A 54 9.87 10.30 -6.42
C SER A 54 9.00 11.51 -6.78
N CYS A 55 9.47 12.37 -7.71
CA CYS A 55 8.71 13.52 -8.18
C CYS A 55 7.39 13.12 -8.83
N LEU A 56 7.38 12.05 -9.62
CA LEU A 56 6.15 11.56 -10.26
C LEU A 56 5.16 11.02 -9.23
N ASP A 57 5.61 10.22 -8.26
CA ASP A 57 4.73 9.67 -7.23
C ASP A 57 4.15 10.78 -6.33
N HIS A 58 4.95 11.78 -5.97
CA HIS A 58 4.45 12.97 -5.26
C HIS A 58 3.41 13.73 -6.09
N TRP A 59 3.70 14.01 -7.36
CA TRP A 59 2.77 14.69 -8.27
C TRP A 59 1.43 13.96 -8.39
N ARG A 60 1.45 12.63 -8.43
CA ARG A 60 0.25 11.77 -8.48
C ARG A 60 -0.54 11.77 -7.17
N SER A 61 0.13 12.00 -6.03
CA SER A 61 -0.50 12.03 -4.72
C SER A 61 -1.22 13.34 -4.41
N VAL A 62 -0.71 14.46 -4.95
CA VAL A 62 -1.24 15.80 -4.65
C VAL A 62 -2.29 16.23 -5.67
N LYS A 63 -2.23 15.72 -6.91
CA LYS A 63 -3.09 16.20 -7.99
C LYS A 63 -4.40 15.40 -8.08
N GLU A 64 -5.52 16.13 -8.11
CA GLU A 64 -6.86 15.54 -8.23
C GLU A 64 -7.15 15.04 -9.66
N GLY A 65 -8.09 14.09 -9.77
CA GLY A 65 -8.60 13.57 -11.04
C GLY A 65 -7.75 12.47 -11.67
N THR A 66 -7.64 12.47 -13.00
CA THR A 66 -6.99 11.38 -13.76
C THR A 66 -5.46 11.40 -13.69
N ALA A 67 -4.87 12.38 -12.98
CA ALA A 67 -3.42 12.53 -12.83
C ALA A 67 -2.74 11.35 -12.11
N PHE A 68 -3.51 10.52 -11.41
CA PHE A 68 -3.01 9.31 -10.76
C PHE A 68 -2.60 8.21 -11.76
N SER A 69 -3.31 8.10 -12.89
CA SER A 69 -3.12 7.03 -13.88
C SER A 69 -2.69 7.53 -15.26
N HIS A 70 -3.01 8.78 -15.59
CA HIS A 70 -2.71 9.37 -16.89
C HIS A 70 -1.76 10.56 -16.77
N CYS A 71 -0.92 10.71 -17.78
CA CYS A 71 -0.09 11.90 -17.94
C CYS A 71 -0.97 13.13 -18.19
N THR A 72 -0.72 14.22 -17.45
CA THR A 72 -1.48 15.46 -17.64
C THR A 72 -1.11 16.22 -18.92
N THR A 73 -0.01 15.85 -19.58
CA THR A 73 0.46 16.51 -20.81
C THR A 73 -0.04 15.76 -22.06
N CYS A 74 0.27 14.48 -22.18
CA CYS A 74 -0.10 13.68 -23.36
C CYS A 74 -1.38 12.85 -23.19
N LYS A 75 -2.00 12.85 -22.00
CA LYS A 75 -3.18 12.04 -21.64
C LYS A 75 -3.02 10.53 -21.77
N ALA A 76 -1.83 10.03 -22.11
CA ALA A 76 -1.55 8.61 -22.15
C ALA A 76 -1.47 8.01 -20.74
N LEU A 77 -1.85 6.75 -20.61
CA LEU A 77 -1.67 5.94 -19.40
C LEU A 77 -0.18 5.82 -19.05
N TYR A 78 0.13 5.91 -17.76
CA TYR A 78 1.50 5.73 -17.32
C TYR A 78 1.94 4.27 -17.45
N HIS A 79 3.08 4.02 -18.09
CA HIS A 79 3.69 2.69 -18.20
C HIS A 79 4.72 2.46 -17.08
N LEU A 80 4.26 2.46 -15.82
CA LEU A 80 5.12 2.13 -14.69
C LEU A 80 5.09 0.62 -14.42
N ARG A 81 6.22 -0.05 -14.60
CA ARG A 81 6.43 -1.36 -13.96
C ARG A 81 6.50 -1.14 -12.45
N VAL A 82 5.53 -1.73 -11.73
CA VAL A 82 5.55 -1.82 -10.28
C VAL A 82 6.67 -2.78 -9.91
N GLN A 83 7.83 -2.25 -9.53
CA GLN A 83 8.76 -3.04 -8.76
C GLN A 83 8.12 -3.19 -7.39
N PHE A 84 7.51 -4.36 -7.18
CA PHE A 84 7.00 -4.73 -5.88
C PHE A 84 8.19 -4.67 -4.93
N LEU A 85 8.28 -3.64 -4.06
CA LEU A 85 9.27 -3.65 -2.99
C LEU A 85 9.04 -4.95 -2.22
N GLU A 86 9.96 -5.89 -2.38
CA GLU A 86 9.93 -7.22 -1.79
C GLU A 86 9.82 -7.15 -0.24
N GLY A 87 10.11 -5.97 0.36
CA GLY A 87 9.89 -5.67 1.78
C GLY A 87 8.42 -5.46 2.22
N SER A 88 7.50 -5.22 1.27
CA SER A 88 6.07 -4.98 1.56
C SER A 88 5.31 -6.27 1.88
N LYS A 89 5.70 -7.39 1.24
CA LYS A 89 5.13 -8.73 1.49
C LYS A 89 5.38 -9.17 2.93
N CYS A 90 6.62 -9.03 3.42
CA CYS A 90 7.00 -9.45 4.76
C CYS A 90 6.22 -8.70 5.86
N ARG A 91 6.04 -7.37 5.71
CA ARG A 91 5.25 -6.56 6.67
C ARG A 91 3.77 -6.95 6.70
N LYS A 92 3.16 -7.17 5.53
CA LYS A 92 1.77 -7.63 5.41
C LYS A 92 1.58 -9.05 5.95
N MET A 93 2.54 -9.95 5.70
CA MET A 93 2.53 -11.31 6.24
C MET A 93 2.66 -11.31 7.76
N LYS A 94 3.57 -10.49 8.32
CA LYS A 94 3.71 -10.31 9.78
C LYS A 94 2.43 -9.78 10.44
N PHE A 95 1.79 -8.77 9.85
CA PHE A 95 0.52 -8.24 10.35
C PHE A 95 -0.60 -9.30 10.31
N ARG A 96 -0.71 -10.04 9.19
CA ARG A 96 -1.71 -11.10 9.05
C ARG A 96 -1.51 -12.23 10.09
N LEU A 97 -0.27 -12.62 10.36
CA LEU A 97 0.04 -13.62 11.39
C LEU A 97 -0.28 -13.11 12.80
N PHE A 98 0.03 -11.84 13.10
CA PHE A 98 -0.29 -11.23 14.39
C PHE A 98 -1.79 -11.19 14.66
N VAL A 99 -2.57 -10.69 13.68
CA VAL A 99 -4.03 -10.62 13.78
C VAL A 99 -4.65 -12.02 13.91
N ALA A 100 -4.21 -13.00 13.11
CA ALA A 100 -4.73 -14.36 13.18
C ALA A 100 -4.44 -15.02 14.55
N ARG A 101 -3.24 -14.82 15.09
CA ARG A 101 -2.87 -15.29 16.42
C ARG A 101 -3.76 -14.68 17.50
N ASP A 102 -3.94 -13.36 17.50
CA ASP A 102 -4.78 -12.68 18.49
C ASP A 102 -6.23 -13.14 18.44
N ILE A 103 -6.81 -13.29 17.24
CA ILE A 103 -8.17 -13.82 17.06
C ILE A 103 -8.28 -15.25 17.63
N LEU A 104 -7.30 -16.11 17.36
CA LEU A 104 -7.30 -17.49 17.87
C LEU A 104 -7.21 -17.52 19.41
N LEU A 105 -6.38 -16.68 20.01
CA LEU A 105 -6.24 -16.59 21.47
C LEU A 105 -7.54 -16.15 22.14
N VAL A 106 -8.20 -15.13 21.59
CA VAL A 106 -9.51 -14.67 22.11
C VAL A 106 -10.54 -15.78 21.98
N PHE A 107 -10.59 -16.46 20.83
CA PHE A 107 -11.53 -17.56 20.62
C PHE A 107 -11.30 -18.74 21.58
N LEU A 108 -10.04 -19.10 21.84
CA LEU A 108 -9.70 -20.14 22.81
C LEU A 108 -10.01 -19.72 24.26
N ALA A 109 -9.79 -18.46 24.61
CA ALA A 109 -10.14 -17.94 25.94
C ALA A 109 -11.66 -18.00 26.19
N ILE A 110 -12.45 -17.57 25.20
CA ILE A 110 -13.92 -17.65 25.25
C ILE A 110 -14.37 -19.11 25.38
N GLN A 111 -13.86 -20.01 24.53
CA GLN A 111 -14.23 -21.43 24.62
C GLN A 111 -13.78 -22.07 25.94
N ALA A 112 -12.63 -21.70 26.49
CA ALA A 112 -12.17 -22.19 27.78
C ALA A 112 -13.09 -21.72 28.92
N GLU A 113 -13.60 -20.49 28.86
CA GLU A 113 -14.55 -19.97 29.83
C GLU A 113 -15.90 -20.72 29.76
N TYR A 114 -16.42 -20.96 28.55
CA TYR A 114 -17.62 -21.78 28.35
C TYR A 114 -17.43 -23.24 28.82
N VAL A 115 -16.33 -23.89 28.45
CA VAL A 115 -16.03 -25.28 28.84
C VAL A 115 -15.81 -25.40 30.36
N VAL A 116 -15.22 -24.38 30.99
CA VAL A 116 -15.06 -24.33 32.45
C VAL A 116 -16.39 -24.08 33.16
N GLU A 117 -17.39 -23.45 32.53
CA GLU A 117 -18.76 -23.38 33.07
C GLU A 117 -19.56 -24.69 32.87
N ASP A 118 -19.26 -25.49 31.85
CA ASP A 118 -19.98 -26.76 31.58
C ASP A 118 -19.65 -27.90 32.58
N LEU A 119 -18.48 -27.90 33.22
CA LEU A 119 -18.10 -28.92 34.21
C LEU A 119 -18.68 -28.72 35.64
N PRO A 120 -18.80 -27.49 36.17
CA PRO A 120 -19.52 -27.18 37.42
C PRO A 120 -21.01 -26.92 37.21
N GLY A 121 -21.43 -26.52 36.01
CA GLY A 121 -22.82 -26.22 35.66
C GLY A 121 -23.59 -27.46 35.22
N GLY A 122 -24.02 -28.29 36.17
CA GLY A 122 -24.92 -29.41 35.86
C GLY A 122 -26.17 -28.94 35.13
N TYR A 123 -26.24 -29.20 33.81
CA TYR A 123 -27.39 -28.90 32.97
C TYR A 123 -28.65 -29.50 33.58
N ARG A 124 -29.47 -28.66 34.20
CA ARG A 124 -30.84 -29.02 34.60
C ARG A 124 -31.75 -28.61 33.46
N PRO A 125 -32.28 -29.55 32.66
CA PRO A 125 -33.19 -29.21 31.58
C PRO A 125 -34.37 -28.42 32.15
N PRO A 126 -34.84 -27.37 31.45
CA PRO A 126 -36.04 -26.64 31.86
C PRO A 126 -37.21 -27.64 31.99
N LYS A 127 -37.85 -27.71 33.16
CA LYS A 127 -39.04 -28.56 33.32
C LYS A 127 -40.19 -27.97 32.49
N MET A 128 -40.42 -28.53 31.31
CA MET A 128 -41.56 -28.18 30.48
C MET A 128 -42.86 -28.59 31.16
N ASN A 129 -43.83 -27.68 31.18
CA ASN A 129 -45.16 -27.93 31.74
C ASN A 129 -45.84 -29.10 31.00
N PRO A 130 -46.49 -30.04 31.71
CA PRO A 130 -47.16 -31.20 31.12
C PRO A 130 -48.14 -30.85 29.98
N GLN A 131 -48.81 -29.70 30.07
CA GLN A 131 -49.76 -29.26 29.05
C GLN A 131 -49.09 -28.93 27.71
N HIS A 132 -47.88 -28.39 27.75
CA HIS A 132 -47.13 -28.04 26.54
C HIS A 132 -46.57 -29.28 25.83
N VAL A 133 -46.17 -30.31 26.60
CA VAL A 133 -45.74 -31.60 26.03
C VAL A 133 -46.90 -32.30 25.34
N LEU A 134 -48.10 -32.28 25.93
CA LEU A 134 -49.31 -32.83 25.31
C LEU A 134 -49.69 -32.08 24.02
N ARG A 135 -49.59 -30.74 24.02
CA ARG A 135 -49.80 -29.91 22.82
C ARG A 135 -48.82 -30.28 21.69
N LEU A 136 -47.54 -30.48 22.01
CA LEU A 136 -46.52 -30.86 21.03
C LEU A 136 -46.73 -32.27 20.47
N ARG A 137 -47.15 -33.23 21.30
CA ARG A 137 -47.52 -34.60 20.86
C ARG A 137 -48.75 -34.60 19.96
N MET A 138 -49.76 -33.80 20.27
CA MET A 138 -50.97 -33.65 19.45
C MET A 138 -50.65 -33.07 18.06
N LEU A 139 -49.64 -32.20 17.98
CA LEU A 139 -49.15 -31.62 16.73
C LEU A 139 -48.12 -32.51 16.01
N LYS A 140 -47.74 -33.67 16.59
CA LYS A 140 -46.77 -34.63 16.03
C LYS A 140 -45.36 -34.04 15.81
N LEU A 141 -45.01 -33.06 16.65
CA LEU A 141 -43.73 -32.34 16.60
C LEU A 141 -42.67 -32.90 17.59
N MET A 142 -43.02 -34.00 18.27
CA MET A 142 -42.14 -34.86 19.07
C MET A 142 -42.44 -36.31 18.69
#